data_AF-L8B9E4-F1
#
_entry.id   AF-L8B9E4-F1
#
_cell.length_a   1.000
_cell.length_b   1.000
_cell.length_c   1.000
_cell.angle_alpha   90.00
_cell.angle_beta   90.00
_cell.angle_gamma   90.00
#
_symmetry.space_group_name_H-M   'P 1'
#
loop_
_entity.id
_entity.type
_entity.pdbx_description
1 polymer ?
#
loop_
_entity_poly.entity_id
_entity_poly.type
_entity_poly.pdbx_seq_one_letter_code
_entity_poly.pdbx_strand_id
1 'polypeptide(L)'
;MDLSARLSDYFSKSYIKAQSKRGSAISLAIAKYGYDEFTLQVLVLGSSPIRENISVNSDHILLEQYYLDRYLLIYNVRRVALGPAPTYKTNEPKIMAENNPQFGKLGSEGAAWANRHSEEQRAIWSLTRSTPIFIYDNNDLTFKLFIYGYERLANYLDVHINTAKRAAKSGKVYTNPKGESFIISLVELTEQELKNIKINNKPKSTIAKAVHVYNKDKTILLKTFNTVSSFITLSKQSGSSVKLLCESDALWLGEYFLSYELLPSADNSLNSVGIFNPKLNTRKLSIPVYSYSADGKTFIKYYSSLRNCVKELEGNRNFNTKTLELCIKHKELYHGFIVSDVPLFDHLIWSPHNLAVAKYKQK
;
A
#
# COMPACT_ATOMS: atom_id res chain seq x y z
N MET A 1 28.82 25.85 19.16
CA MET A 1 28.70 24.51 18.55
C MET A 1 30.13 24.05 18.28
N ASP A 2 30.54 22.89 18.76
CA ASP A 2 31.90 22.38 18.50
C ASP A 2 31.93 21.65 17.16
N LEU A 3 32.52 22.29 16.15
CA LEU A 3 32.66 21.73 14.81
C LEU A 3 33.58 20.51 14.80
N SER A 4 34.62 20.51 15.64
CA SER A 4 35.58 19.42 15.73
C SER A 4 34.90 18.13 16.18
N ALA A 5 34.14 18.20 17.28
CA ALA A 5 33.36 17.07 17.79
C ALA A 5 32.38 16.54 16.73
N ARG A 6 31.71 17.43 15.99
CA ARG A 6 30.72 17.04 14.99
C ARG A 6 31.34 16.40 13.75
N LEU A 7 32.48 16.88 13.29
CA LEU A 7 33.23 16.24 12.20
C LEU A 7 33.75 14.87 12.65
N SER A 8 34.25 14.76 13.88
CA SER A 8 34.70 13.48 14.44
C SER A 8 33.59 12.43 14.47
N ASP A 9 32.36 12.83 14.83
CA ASP A 9 31.19 11.96 14.78
C ASP A 9 30.85 11.51 13.35
N TYR A 10 30.77 12.45 12.40
CA TYR A 10 30.41 12.17 11.01
C TYR A 10 31.39 11.24 10.30
N PHE A 11 32.68 11.37 10.63
CA PHE A 11 33.74 10.57 10.01
C PHE A 11 34.11 9.33 10.81
N SER A 12 33.42 9.00 11.91
CA SER A 12 33.62 7.73 12.60
C SER A 12 33.21 6.54 11.72
N LYS A 13 33.99 5.45 11.79
CA LYS A 13 33.74 4.22 11.01
C LYS A 13 32.34 3.64 11.27
N SER A 14 31.89 3.69 12.52
CA SER A 14 30.56 3.22 12.94
C SER A 14 29.44 4.04 12.31
N TYR A 15 29.57 5.37 12.32
CA TYR A 15 28.58 6.27 11.73
C TYR A 15 28.49 6.09 10.21
N ILE A 16 29.64 6.05 9.52
CA ILE A 16 29.68 5.82 8.06
C ILE A 16 29.00 4.51 7.71
N LYS A 17 29.37 3.40 8.37
CA LYS A 17 28.76 2.08 8.12
C LYS A 17 27.24 2.10 8.35
N ALA A 18 26.77 2.77 9.39
CA ALA A 18 25.35 2.88 9.70
C ALA A 18 24.59 3.70 8.65
N GLN A 19 25.13 4.85 8.22
CA GLN A 19 24.50 5.72 7.24
C GLN A 19 24.55 5.15 5.82
N SER A 20 25.61 4.44 5.46
CA SER A 20 25.70 3.75 4.16
C SER A 20 24.56 2.75 3.98
N LYS A 21 24.23 1.98 5.04
CA LYS A 21 23.07 1.07 5.03
C LYS A 21 21.72 1.79 4.89
N ARG A 22 21.66 3.08 5.21
CA ARG A 22 20.46 3.92 5.10
C ARG A 22 20.39 4.70 3.78
N GLY A 23 21.35 4.47 2.88
CA GLY A 23 21.38 5.12 1.57
C GLY A 23 22.06 6.49 1.55
N SER A 24 22.88 6.83 2.55
CA SER A 24 23.72 8.03 2.48
C SER A 24 24.75 7.88 1.36
N ALA A 25 24.61 8.70 0.31
CA ALA A 25 25.53 8.67 -0.83
C ALA A 25 26.96 9.06 -0.45
N ILE A 26 27.12 10.07 0.41
CA ILE A 26 28.44 10.52 0.91
C ILE A 26 29.11 9.40 1.71
N SER A 27 28.38 8.76 2.62
CA SER A 27 28.94 7.66 3.44
C SER A 27 29.27 6.43 2.60
N LEU A 28 28.45 6.11 1.58
CA LEU A 28 28.74 5.03 0.64
C LEU A 28 30.00 5.31 -0.17
N ALA A 29 30.19 6.55 -0.61
CA ALA A 29 31.37 6.97 -1.35
C ALA A 29 32.64 6.86 -0.48
N ILE A 30 32.61 7.39 0.74
CA ILE A 30 33.75 7.28 1.68
C ILE A 30 34.04 5.82 2.03
N ALA A 31 33.01 5.00 2.27
CA ALA A 31 33.20 3.58 2.57
C ALA A 31 33.82 2.79 1.40
N LYS A 32 33.57 3.22 0.15
CA LYS A 32 34.05 2.55 -1.06
C LYS A 32 35.44 3.00 -1.47
N TYR A 33 35.72 4.30 -1.39
CA TYR A 33 36.93 4.91 -1.94
C TYR A 33 37.95 5.30 -0.86
N GLY A 34 37.59 5.25 0.42
CA GLY A 34 38.45 5.71 1.52
C GLY A 34 38.34 7.22 1.74
N TYR A 35 39.02 7.74 2.76
CA TYR A 35 38.99 9.18 3.08
C TYR A 35 39.92 9.98 2.17
N ASP A 36 41.00 9.37 1.70
CA ASP A 36 42.09 10.05 0.96
C ASP A 36 41.63 10.58 -0.41
N GLU A 37 40.54 10.04 -0.94
CA GLU A 37 39.91 10.45 -2.21
C GLU A 37 38.95 11.65 -2.07
N PHE A 38 38.82 12.22 -0.85
CA PHE A 38 37.91 13.32 -0.58
C PHE A 38 38.64 14.50 0.04
N THR A 39 38.26 15.71 -0.40
CA THR A 39 38.67 16.96 0.24
C THR A 39 37.53 17.50 1.09
N LEU A 40 37.86 17.90 2.32
CA LEU A 40 36.93 18.61 3.20
C LEU A 40 37.26 20.10 3.17
N GLN A 41 36.31 20.90 2.68
CA GLN A 41 36.37 22.34 2.82
C GLN A 41 35.31 22.79 3.83
N VAL A 42 35.76 23.46 4.90
CA VAL A 42 34.87 24.06 5.88
C VAL A 42 34.68 25.53 5.54
N LEU A 43 33.44 25.91 5.23
CA LEU A 43 33.06 27.32 5.08
C LEU A 43 32.45 27.81 6.39
N VAL A 44 33.15 28.74 7.04
CA VAL A 44 32.67 29.40 8.27
C VAL A 44 31.90 30.65 7.87
N LEU A 45 30.58 30.63 8.06
CA LEU A 45 29.68 31.69 7.62
C LEU A 45 29.59 32.88 8.60
N GLY A 46 30.47 32.92 9.61
CA GLY A 46 30.50 33.94 10.66
C GLY A 46 30.45 33.34 12.08
N SER A 47 30.34 34.20 13.08
CA SER A 47 30.17 33.79 14.48
C SER A 47 28.87 32.98 14.64
N SER A 48 28.94 31.87 15.39
CA SER A 48 27.73 31.11 15.71
C SER A 48 26.77 32.00 16.49
N PRO A 49 25.52 32.16 16.05
CA PRO A 49 24.55 32.94 16.79
C PRO A 49 24.24 32.29 18.14
N ILE A 50 23.98 33.12 19.14
CA ILE A 50 23.50 32.67 20.44
C ILE A 50 22.04 32.23 20.25
N ARG A 51 21.66 31.08 20.82
CA ARG A 51 20.34 30.45 20.64
C ARG A 51 19.15 31.39 20.87
N GLU A 52 19.32 32.38 21.73
CA GLU A 52 18.29 33.34 22.14
C GLU A 52 18.02 34.42 21.07
N ASN A 53 18.92 34.62 20.10
CA ASN A 53 18.84 35.68 19.10
C ASN A 53 18.58 35.18 17.66
N ILE A 54 18.32 33.88 17.46
CA ILE A 54 18.12 33.34 16.11
C ILE A 54 16.66 33.48 15.69
N SER A 55 16.37 34.56 14.98
CA SER A 55 15.15 34.71 14.18
C SER A 55 15.21 33.83 12.92
N VAL A 56 14.05 33.44 12.38
CA VAL A 56 13.92 32.78 11.06
C VAL A 56 14.50 33.65 9.93
N ASN A 57 14.61 34.97 10.16
CA ASN A 57 15.20 35.96 9.26
C ASN A 57 16.62 36.34 9.64
N SER A 58 17.31 35.50 10.40
CA SER A 58 18.69 35.77 10.76
C SER A 58 19.63 35.62 9.57
N ASP A 59 20.64 36.49 9.49
CA ASP A 59 21.59 36.55 8.37
C ASP A 59 22.24 35.19 8.06
N HIS A 60 22.42 34.35 9.06
CA HIS A 60 23.02 33.02 8.94
C HIS A 60 22.11 31.99 8.26
N ILE A 61 20.80 32.03 8.48
CA ILE A 61 19.85 31.14 7.78
C ILE A 61 19.74 31.57 6.32
N LEU A 62 19.67 32.89 6.08
CA LEU A 62 19.66 33.45 4.73
C LEU A 62 20.95 33.12 3.97
N LEU A 63 22.10 33.19 4.64
CA LEU A 63 23.39 32.84 4.08
C LEU A 63 23.51 31.33 3.82
N GLU A 64 23.08 30.47 4.76
CA GLU A 64 23.03 29.01 4.54
C GLU A 64 22.13 28.66 3.35
N GLN A 65 20.95 29.29 3.24
CA GLN A 65 20.04 29.11 2.12
C GLN A 65 20.68 29.56 0.81
N TYR A 66 21.34 30.72 0.80
CA TYR A 66 22.08 31.22 -0.35
C TYR A 66 23.13 30.22 -0.84
N TYR A 67 23.88 29.57 0.06
CA TYR A 67 24.84 28.54 -0.33
C TYR A 67 24.16 27.26 -0.85
N LEU A 68 23.04 26.84 -0.25
CA LEU A 68 22.25 25.69 -0.72
C LEU A 68 21.66 25.92 -2.13
N ASP A 69 21.29 27.16 -2.44
CA ASP A 69 20.73 27.54 -3.73
C ASP A 69 21.83 27.76 -4.79
N ARG A 70 22.97 28.36 -4.39
CA ARG A 70 24.08 28.67 -5.30
C ARG A 70 24.88 27.44 -5.69
N TYR A 71 25.03 26.47 -4.79
CA TYR A 71 25.79 25.25 -5.05
C TYR A 71 24.84 24.08 -5.28
N LEU A 72 25.02 23.37 -6.40
CA LEU A 72 24.26 22.16 -6.69
C LEU A 72 24.73 21.01 -5.79
N LEU A 73 24.22 20.96 -4.56
CA LEU A 73 24.52 19.89 -3.61
C LEU A 73 23.64 18.68 -3.90
N ILE A 74 24.01 17.91 -4.93
CA ILE A 74 23.27 16.74 -5.45
C ILE A 74 22.87 15.76 -4.35
N TYR A 75 23.70 15.62 -3.31
CA TYR A 75 23.51 14.66 -2.22
C TYR A 75 22.88 15.25 -0.95
N ASN A 76 22.56 16.55 -0.93
CA ASN A 76 21.92 17.17 0.22
C ASN A 76 20.40 17.00 0.12
N VAL A 77 19.86 16.11 0.97
CA VAL A 77 18.42 15.78 0.98
C VAL A 77 17.60 16.96 1.55
N ARG A 78 18.22 17.84 2.34
CA ARG A 78 17.60 19.08 2.82
C ARG A 78 18.07 20.24 1.94
N ARG A 79 17.15 20.80 1.15
CA ARG A 79 17.39 21.98 0.31
C ARG A 79 16.93 23.29 0.92
N VAL A 80 16.44 23.24 2.15
CA VAL A 80 15.99 24.40 2.89
C VAL A 80 16.86 24.51 4.13
N ALA A 81 17.56 25.64 4.27
CA ALA A 81 18.23 26.04 5.49
C ALA A 81 17.15 26.15 6.57
N LEU A 82 17.31 25.40 7.64
CA LEU A 82 16.43 25.52 8.80
C LEU A 82 17.22 26.30 9.85
N GLY A 83 16.53 27.22 10.52
CA GLY A 83 17.03 27.80 11.77
C GLY A 83 17.38 26.75 12.82
N PRO A 84 17.71 27.16 14.06
CA PRO A 84 18.23 26.28 15.09
C PRO A 84 17.35 25.03 15.21
N ALA A 85 17.99 23.90 15.56
CA ALA A 85 17.34 22.61 15.70
C ALA A 85 15.92 22.77 16.30
N PRO A 86 14.88 22.19 15.66
CA PRO A 86 13.49 22.52 15.94
C PRO A 86 13.18 22.50 17.44
N THR A 87 12.48 23.55 17.89
CA THR A 87 12.20 23.78 19.31
C THR A 87 11.43 22.62 19.92
N TYR A 88 11.88 22.20 21.10
CA TYR A 88 11.23 21.22 21.93
C TYR A 88 9.78 21.66 22.24
N LYS A 89 8.78 20.97 21.69
CA LYS A 89 7.37 21.21 22.07
C LYS A 89 7.13 20.65 23.47
N THR A 90 7.00 21.52 24.46
CA THR A 90 6.81 21.18 25.88
C THR A 90 5.43 20.59 26.21
N ASN A 91 4.44 20.69 25.32
CA ASN A 91 3.03 20.40 25.64
C ASN A 91 2.44 19.15 24.95
N GLU A 92 3.25 18.31 24.29
CA GLU A 92 2.78 17.04 23.73
C GLU A 92 3.10 15.86 24.69
N PRO A 93 2.14 14.94 24.94
CA PRO A 93 2.36 13.81 25.84
C PRO A 93 3.52 12.95 25.35
N LYS A 94 4.54 12.82 26.19
CA LYS A 94 5.75 12.05 25.94
C LYS A 94 5.40 10.57 25.84
N ILE A 95 5.35 10.00 24.64
CA ILE A 95 5.49 8.55 24.48
C ILE A 95 6.97 8.24 24.76
N MET A 96 7.29 8.06 26.05
CA MET A 96 8.61 7.71 26.54
C MET A 96 8.91 6.25 26.22
N ALA A 97 9.50 5.98 25.05
CA ALA A 97 10.29 4.77 24.91
C ALA A 97 11.67 5.06 25.50
N GLU A 98 12.06 4.31 26.53
CA GLU A 98 13.22 4.59 27.39
C GLU A 98 14.57 4.55 26.65
N ASN A 99 14.65 4.00 25.45
CA ASN A 99 15.88 3.94 24.68
C ASN A 99 15.65 4.29 23.22
N ASN A 100 16.41 5.25 22.68
CA ASN A 100 16.61 5.36 21.25
C ASN A 100 17.63 4.29 20.85
N PRO A 101 17.22 3.18 20.21
CA PRO A 101 18.11 2.04 19.95
C PRO A 101 19.25 2.38 19.01
N GLN A 102 19.20 3.54 18.33
CA GLN A 102 20.15 3.88 17.29
C GLN A 102 21.45 4.51 17.80
N PHE A 103 21.50 5.07 19.02
CA PHE A 103 22.66 5.86 19.46
C PHE A 103 22.96 5.82 20.97
N GLY A 104 22.33 4.94 21.75
CA GLY A 104 22.59 4.84 23.20
C GLY A 104 22.23 6.09 24.01
N LYS A 105 21.51 7.04 23.41
CA LYS A 105 20.99 8.24 24.07
C LYS A 105 19.57 7.98 24.54
N LEU A 106 19.20 8.56 25.68
CA LEU A 106 17.81 8.59 26.12
C LEU A 106 16.98 9.34 25.07
N GLY A 107 15.74 8.92 24.84
CA GLY A 107 14.87 9.58 23.85
C GLY A 107 14.85 11.10 24.03
N SER A 108 14.70 11.58 25.27
CA SER A 108 14.73 13.00 25.64
C SER A 108 15.98 13.78 25.21
N GLU A 109 17.11 13.11 24.97
CA GLU A 109 18.39 13.72 24.60
C GLU A 109 18.62 13.73 23.08
N GLY A 110 17.78 13.03 22.31
CA GLY A 110 17.86 13.01 20.86
C GLY A 110 17.38 14.33 20.27
N ALA A 111 18.23 15.00 19.48
CA ALA A 111 17.88 16.27 18.81
C ALA A 111 16.66 16.20 17.86
N ALA A 112 16.24 14.98 17.49
CA ALA A 112 15.07 14.71 16.66
C ALA A 112 13.89 14.09 17.43
N TRP A 113 14.05 13.81 18.73
CA TRP A 113 13.00 13.17 19.53
C TRP A 113 11.90 14.18 19.85
N ALA A 114 10.63 13.75 19.76
CA ALA A 114 9.43 14.58 19.79
C ALA A 114 9.22 15.55 18.60
N ASN A 115 10.12 15.56 17.61
CA ASN A 115 9.96 16.40 16.42
C ASN A 115 9.23 15.63 15.30
N ARG A 116 8.12 16.19 14.79
CA ARG A 116 7.42 15.66 13.61
C ARG A 116 8.00 16.29 12.34
N HIS A 117 8.16 15.51 11.29
CA HIS A 117 8.51 16.02 9.97
C HIS A 117 7.37 16.84 9.38
N SER A 118 7.68 17.97 8.74
CA SER A 118 6.69 18.71 7.95
C SER A 118 6.11 17.82 6.86
N GLU A 119 4.92 18.17 6.36
CA GLU A 119 4.30 17.45 5.24
C GLU A 119 5.17 17.47 4.00
N GLU A 120 5.80 18.62 3.72
CA GLU A 120 6.77 18.79 2.63
C GLU A 120 7.96 17.84 2.78
N GLN A 121 8.55 17.73 3.98
CA GLN A 121 9.65 16.81 4.25
C GLN A 121 9.22 15.35 4.06
N ARG A 122 8.02 14.99 4.53
CA ARG A 122 7.46 13.65 4.32
C ARG A 122 7.23 13.37 2.85
N ALA A 123 6.74 14.34 2.09
CA ALA A 123 6.53 14.22 0.64
C ALA A 123 7.86 14.06 -0.11
N ILE A 124 8.89 14.86 0.22
CA ILE A 124 10.24 14.76 -0.37
C ILE A 124 10.87 13.42 -0.03
N TRP A 125 10.75 12.95 1.22
CA TRP A 125 11.26 11.64 1.63
C TRP A 125 10.54 10.49 0.96
N SER A 126 9.22 10.58 0.84
CA SER A 126 8.44 9.62 0.08
C SER A 126 8.95 9.58 -1.35
N LEU A 127 9.11 10.73 -2.02
CA LEU A 127 9.59 10.82 -3.39
C LEU A 127 11.01 10.26 -3.56
N THR A 128 11.95 10.68 -2.71
CA THR A 128 13.36 10.28 -2.79
C THR A 128 13.60 8.80 -2.47
N ARG A 129 12.73 8.19 -1.66
CA ARG A 129 12.79 6.74 -1.34
C ARG A 129 11.89 5.89 -2.23
N SER A 130 11.10 6.52 -3.09
CA SER A 130 10.19 5.80 -3.98
C SER A 130 10.99 5.05 -5.05
N THR A 131 10.62 3.79 -5.27
CA THR A 131 11.13 3.05 -6.42
C THR A 131 10.57 3.68 -7.71
N PRO A 132 11.42 4.07 -8.67
CA PRO A 132 10.95 4.46 -9.99
C PRO A 132 10.35 3.24 -10.70
N ILE A 133 9.21 3.43 -11.36
CA ILE A 133 8.52 2.39 -12.11
C ILE A 133 8.26 2.94 -13.50
N PHE A 134 8.79 2.25 -14.51
CA PHE A 134 8.71 2.64 -15.91
C PHE A 134 7.49 1.99 -16.56
N ILE A 135 6.70 2.77 -17.29
CA ILE A 135 5.50 2.33 -17.98
C ILE A 135 5.68 2.57 -19.48
N TYR A 136 5.50 1.51 -20.25
CA TYR A 136 5.58 1.51 -21.71
C TYR A 136 4.22 1.14 -22.30
N ASP A 137 3.91 1.70 -23.45
CA ASP A 137 2.73 1.30 -24.22
C ASP A 137 2.96 -0.07 -24.86
N ASN A 138 2.03 -1.02 -24.69
CA ASN A 138 2.18 -2.35 -25.25
C ASN A 138 1.98 -2.40 -26.78
N ASN A 139 1.23 -1.45 -27.34
CA ASN A 139 0.97 -1.41 -28.78
C ASN A 139 2.18 -0.83 -29.50
N ASP A 140 2.60 0.37 -29.08
CA ASP A 140 3.64 1.15 -29.76
C ASP A 140 5.05 0.81 -29.28
N LEU A 141 5.18 0.10 -28.14
CA LEU A 141 6.46 -0.21 -27.49
C LEU A 141 7.28 1.04 -27.16
N THR A 142 6.62 2.17 -26.95
CA THR A 142 7.24 3.45 -26.59
C THR A 142 7.14 3.70 -25.10
N PHE A 143 8.13 4.42 -24.57
CA PHE A 143 8.08 4.92 -23.20
C PHE A 143 6.93 5.91 -23.05
N LYS A 144 6.06 5.68 -22.06
CA LYS A 144 4.90 6.53 -21.80
C LYS A 144 5.18 7.52 -20.67
N LEU A 145 5.59 7.00 -19.51
CA LEU A 145 5.90 7.78 -18.31
C LEU A 145 6.59 6.90 -17.26
N PHE A 146 7.17 7.53 -16.23
CA PHE A 146 7.59 6.84 -15.01
C PHE A 146 6.76 7.31 -13.80
N ILE A 147 6.53 6.43 -12.84
CA ILE A 147 5.82 6.70 -11.59
C ILE A 147 6.71 6.36 -10.41
N TYR A 148 6.76 7.26 -9.43
CA TYR A 148 7.43 7.02 -8.16
C TYR A 148 6.48 6.34 -7.15
N GLY A 149 6.76 5.07 -6.85
CA GLY A 149 6.09 4.32 -5.79
C GLY A 149 4.82 3.57 -6.22
N TYR A 150 4.52 2.50 -5.49
CA TYR A 150 3.44 1.56 -5.84
C TYR A 150 2.03 2.13 -5.65
N GLU A 151 1.84 3.07 -4.74
CA GLU A 151 0.53 3.68 -4.47
C GLU A 151 0.07 4.55 -5.63
N ARG A 152 0.96 5.40 -6.15
CA ARG A 152 0.69 6.19 -7.36
C ARG A 152 0.43 5.29 -8.57
N LEU A 153 1.19 4.20 -8.71
CA LEU A 153 0.96 3.21 -9.76
C LEU A 153 -0.42 2.54 -9.61
N ALA A 154 -0.82 2.20 -8.39
CA ALA A 154 -2.11 1.59 -8.10
C ALA A 154 -3.27 2.50 -8.50
N ASN A 155 -3.16 3.80 -8.19
CA ASN A 155 -4.15 4.80 -8.60
C ASN A 155 -4.18 4.98 -10.12
N TYR A 156 -3.02 5.03 -10.78
CA TYR A 156 -2.92 5.12 -12.25
C TYR A 156 -3.62 3.92 -12.95
N LEU A 157 -3.44 2.72 -12.41
CA LEU A 157 -4.00 1.48 -12.96
C LEU A 157 -5.45 1.18 -12.48
N ASP A 158 -6.00 1.97 -11.56
CA ASP A 158 -7.28 1.72 -10.86
C ASP A 158 -7.37 0.32 -10.19
N VAL A 159 -6.28 -0.08 -9.53
CA VAL A 159 -6.17 -1.38 -8.84
C VAL A 159 -5.62 -1.25 -7.42
N HIS A 160 -5.70 -2.34 -6.66
CA HIS A 160 -5.11 -2.42 -5.33
C HIS A 160 -3.58 -2.37 -5.38
N ILE A 161 -2.93 -1.76 -4.38
CA ILE A 161 -1.47 -1.58 -4.30
C ILE A 161 -0.67 -2.89 -4.48
N ASN A 162 -1.14 -3.99 -3.89
CA ASN A 162 -0.53 -5.30 -4.07
C ASN A 162 -0.60 -5.84 -5.51
N THR A 163 -1.65 -5.49 -6.26
CA THR A 163 -1.76 -5.85 -7.68
C THR A 163 -0.78 -5.02 -8.50
N ALA A 164 -0.71 -3.71 -8.26
CA ALA A 164 0.27 -2.82 -8.89
C ALA A 164 1.71 -3.28 -8.61
N LYS A 165 2.03 -3.64 -7.36
CA LYS A 165 3.33 -4.18 -6.95
C LYS A 165 3.67 -5.49 -7.67
N ARG A 166 2.70 -6.40 -7.81
CA ARG A 166 2.90 -7.66 -8.57
C ARG A 166 3.10 -7.39 -10.07
N ALA A 167 2.34 -6.46 -10.65
CA ALA A 167 2.48 -6.08 -12.05
C ALA A 167 3.88 -5.52 -12.34
N ALA A 168 4.33 -4.54 -11.56
CA ALA A 168 5.67 -3.94 -11.71
C ALA A 168 6.80 -4.96 -11.52
N LYS A 169 6.67 -5.88 -10.55
CA LYS A 169 7.68 -6.94 -10.33
C LYS A 169 7.67 -8.03 -11.40
N SER A 170 6.56 -8.20 -12.11
CA SER A 170 6.46 -9.25 -13.12
C SER A 170 7.26 -8.95 -14.37
N GLY A 171 7.46 -7.65 -14.70
CA GLY A 171 8.10 -7.24 -15.95
C GLY A 171 7.33 -7.68 -17.20
N LYS A 172 6.02 -7.96 -17.07
CA LYS A 172 5.17 -8.49 -18.14
C LYS A 172 4.11 -7.47 -18.54
N VAL A 173 3.44 -7.78 -19.65
CA VAL A 173 2.25 -7.04 -20.10
C VAL A 173 1.17 -7.15 -19.03
N TYR A 174 0.62 -6.01 -18.64
CA TYR A 174 -0.46 -5.87 -17.70
C TYR A 174 -1.62 -5.12 -18.36
N THR A 175 -2.79 -5.74 -18.39
CA THR A 175 -4.02 -5.11 -18.87
C THR A 175 -4.81 -4.59 -17.67
N ASN A 176 -5.10 -3.29 -17.66
CA ASN A 176 -5.87 -2.66 -16.59
C ASN A 176 -7.38 -2.94 -16.75
N PRO A 177 -8.22 -2.60 -15.76
CA PRO A 177 -9.67 -2.79 -15.84
C PRO A 177 -10.37 -2.02 -16.98
N LYS A 178 -9.71 -1.01 -17.56
CA LYS A 178 -10.21 -0.23 -18.71
C LYS A 178 -9.86 -0.86 -20.06
N GLY A 179 -9.14 -1.98 -20.07
CA GLY A 179 -8.70 -2.67 -21.29
C GLY A 179 -7.39 -2.16 -21.88
N GLU A 180 -6.73 -1.18 -21.24
CA GLU A 180 -5.44 -0.66 -21.69
C GLU A 180 -4.33 -1.62 -21.26
N SER A 181 -3.41 -1.93 -22.17
CA SER A 181 -2.30 -2.85 -21.91
C SER A 181 -0.97 -2.11 -21.84
N PHE A 182 -0.22 -2.35 -20.77
CA PHE A 182 1.06 -1.69 -20.48
C PHE A 182 2.14 -2.72 -20.23
N ILE A 183 3.39 -2.40 -20.55
CA ILE A 183 4.55 -3.11 -20.00
C ILE A 183 5.05 -2.28 -18.80
N ILE A 184 5.15 -2.91 -17.63
CA ILE A 184 5.53 -2.24 -16.38
C ILE A 184 6.81 -2.86 -15.84
N SER A 185 7.83 -2.03 -15.62
CA SER A 185 9.17 -2.47 -15.19
C SER A 185 9.73 -1.62 -14.05
N LEU A 186 10.61 -2.20 -13.24
CA LEU A 186 11.38 -1.49 -12.20
C LEU A 186 12.71 -0.93 -12.73
N VAL A 187 13.05 -1.29 -13.97
CA VAL A 187 14.25 -0.82 -14.68
C VAL A 187 13.83 -0.30 -16.05
N GLU A 188 14.64 0.60 -16.60
CA GLU A 188 14.47 1.05 -17.97
C GLU A 188 14.73 -0.11 -18.93
N LEU A 189 13.84 -0.29 -19.91
CA LEU A 189 13.89 -1.35 -20.91
C LEU A 189 14.22 -0.78 -22.28
N THR A 190 15.06 -1.49 -23.01
CA THR A 190 15.37 -1.25 -24.42
C THR A 190 14.25 -1.73 -25.34
N GLU A 191 14.21 -1.23 -26.57
CA GLU A 191 13.21 -1.63 -27.57
C GLU A 191 13.23 -3.14 -27.85
N GLN A 192 14.41 -3.76 -27.84
CA GLN A 192 14.57 -5.21 -28.05
C GLN A 192 13.95 -6.01 -26.90
N GLU A 193 14.15 -5.58 -25.65
CA GLU A 193 13.54 -6.21 -24.48
C GLU A 193 12.02 -6.09 -24.51
N LEU A 194 11.49 -4.93 -24.92
CA LEU A 194 10.06 -4.71 -25.08
C LEU A 194 9.44 -5.65 -26.13
N LYS A 195 10.11 -5.81 -27.28
CA LYS A 195 9.70 -6.77 -28.32
C LYS A 195 9.71 -8.20 -27.79
N ASN A 196 10.75 -8.59 -27.06
CA ASN A 196 10.84 -9.92 -26.46
C ASN A 196 9.73 -10.18 -25.44
N ILE A 197 9.40 -9.20 -24.59
CA ILE A 197 8.28 -9.30 -23.65
C ILE A 197 6.97 -9.49 -24.39
N LYS A 198 6.73 -8.74 -25.48
CA LYS A 198 5.51 -8.84 -26.29
C LYS A 198 5.38 -10.21 -26.98
N ILE A 199 6.47 -10.73 -27.55
CA ILE A 199 6.49 -12.06 -28.21
C ILE A 199 6.26 -13.18 -27.17
N ASN A 200 6.90 -13.08 -26.01
CA ASN A 200 6.78 -14.06 -24.93
C ASN A 200 5.48 -13.94 -24.14
N ASN A 201 4.72 -12.86 -24.34
CA ASN A 201 3.37 -12.71 -23.82
C ASN A 201 2.40 -13.54 -24.67
N LYS A 202 2.65 -14.86 -24.72
CA LYS A 202 1.62 -15.80 -25.16
C LYS A 202 0.45 -15.62 -24.20
N PRO A 203 -0.78 -15.38 -24.68
CA PRO A 203 -1.93 -15.48 -23.81
C PRO A 203 -1.80 -16.82 -23.12
N LYS A 204 -1.88 -16.84 -21.78
CA LYS A 204 -1.96 -18.11 -21.07
C LYS A 204 -3.10 -18.85 -21.73
N SER A 205 -2.81 -19.83 -22.58
CA SER A 205 -3.84 -20.72 -23.07
C SER A 205 -4.22 -21.51 -21.84
N THR A 206 -5.22 -21.00 -21.12
CA THR A 206 -6.00 -21.84 -20.25
C THR A 206 -6.58 -22.87 -21.20
N ILE A 207 -5.87 -24.00 -21.32
CA ILE A 207 -6.43 -25.22 -21.89
C ILE A 207 -7.84 -25.29 -21.31
N ALA A 208 -8.83 -25.28 -22.19
CA ALA A 208 -10.22 -25.38 -21.81
C ALA A 208 -10.41 -26.74 -21.15
N LYS A 209 -10.19 -26.81 -19.83
CA LYS A 209 -10.44 -28.00 -19.04
C LYS A 209 -11.93 -28.03 -18.75
N ALA A 210 -12.57 -29.13 -19.14
CA ALA A 210 -13.93 -29.40 -18.73
C ALA A 210 -13.99 -29.65 -17.22
N VAL A 211 -15.15 -29.40 -16.61
CA VAL A 211 -15.43 -29.75 -15.22
C VAL A 211 -16.64 -30.65 -15.20
N HIS A 212 -16.47 -31.85 -14.68
CA HIS A 212 -17.50 -32.87 -14.53
C HIS A 212 -18.00 -32.86 -13.09
N VAL A 213 -19.32 -32.77 -12.91
CA VAL A 213 -19.99 -32.73 -11.61
C VAL A 213 -20.72 -34.04 -11.40
N TYR A 214 -20.35 -34.77 -10.36
CA TYR A 214 -20.97 -36.03 -9.96
C TYR A 214 -21.78 -35.87 -8.69
N ASN A 215 -22.63 -36.85 -8.39
CA ASN A 215 -23.22 -37.00 -7.07
C ASN A 215 -22.14 -37.28 -6.00
N LYS A 216 -22.56 -37.21 -4.73
CA LYS A 216 -21.70 -37.43 -3.56
C LYS A 216 -20.93 -38.76 -3.61
N ASP A 217 -21.56 -39.81 -4.13
CA ASP A 217 -21.02 -41.17 -4.16
C ASP A 217 -20.14 -41.44 -5.40
N LYS A 218 -19.96 -40.45 -6.27
CA LYS A 218 -19.16 -40.55 -7.51
C LYS A 218 -19.67 -41.62 -8.50
N THR A 219 -20.96 -41.95 -8.45
CA THR A 219 -21.56 -43.00 -9.26
C THR A 219 -22.27 -42.48 -10.50
N ILE A 220 -22.74 -41.23 -10.50
CA ILE A 220 -23.58 -40.68 -11.58
C ILE A 220 -23.10 -39.27 -11.95
N LEU A 221 -22.86 -39.03 -13.25
CA LEU A 221 -22.53 -37.73 -13.79
C LEU A 221 -23.79 -36.84 -13.89
N LEU A 222 -23.81 -35.72 -13.17
CA LEU A 222 -24.94 -34.81 -13.12
C LEU A 222 -24.85 -33.70 -14.16
N LYS A 223 -23.64 -33.15 -14.39
CA LYS A 223 -23.43 -32.04 -15.33
C LYS A 223 -21.99 -31.97 -15.81
N THR A 224 -21.80 -31.60 -17.07
CA THR A 224 -20.49 -31.24 -17.63
C THR A 224 -20.47 -29.76 -18.02
N PHE A 225 -19.41 -29.07 -17.63
CA PHE A 225 -19.08 -27.71 -18.04
C PHE A 225 -17.90 -27.78 -19.00
N ASN A 226 -18.03 -27.27 -20.22
CA ASN A 226 -16.97 -27.32 -21.23
C ASN A 226 -15.69 -26.56 -20.82
N THR A 227 -15.80 -25.62 -19.87
CA THR A 227 -14.66 -24.85 -19.37
C THR A 227 -14.76 -24.63 -17.86
N VAL A 228 -13.62 -24.54 -17.19
CA VAL A 228 -13.54 -24.09 -15.79
C VAL A 228 -14.21 -22.72 -15.60
N SER A 229 -14.09 -21.82 -16.59
CA SER A 229 -14.70 -20.49 -16.54
C SER A 229 -16.23 -20.55 -16.46
N SER A 230 -16.89 -21.42 -17.23
CA SER A 230 -18.35 -21.55 -17.16
C SER A 230 -18.81 -22.12 -15.83
N PHE A 231 -18.06 -23.06 -15.25
CA PHE A 231 -18.31 -23.54 -13.89
C PHE A 231 -18.10 -22.44 -12.83
N ILE A 232 -17.05 -21.63 -12.94
CA ILE A 232 -16.79 -20.50 -12.02
C ILE A 232 -17.94 -19.49 -12.04
N THR A 233 -18.46 -19.16 -13.23
CA THR A 233 -19.59 -18.24 -13.37
C THR A 233 -20.85 -18.75 -12.65
N LEU A 234 -21.15 -20.05 -12.76
CA LEU A 234 -22.28 -20.66 -12.06
C LEU A 234 -22.02 -20.77 -10.55
N SER A 235 -20.91 -21.39 -10.17
CA SER A 235 -20.59 -21.75 -8.77
C SER A 235 -20.19 -20.55 -7.91
N LYS A 236 -19.78 -19.44 -8.53
CA LYS A 236 -19.19 -18.27 -7.89
C LYS A 236 -17.93 -18.60 -7.05
N GLN A 237 -17.27 -19.73 -7.34
CA GLN A 237 -16.02 -20.15 -6.69
C GLN A 237 -14.79 -19.52 -7.35
N SER A 238 -13.67 -19.42 -6.62
CA SER A 238 -12.40 -19.01 -7.24
C SER A 238 -11.78 -20.16 -8.02
N GLY A 239 -11.00 -19.86 -9.06
CA GLY A 239 -10.31 -20.91 -9.83
C GLY A 239 -9.38 -21.80 -9.00
N SER A 240 -8.76 -21.26 -7.94
CA SER A 240 -7.97 -22.05 -6.98
C SER A 240 -8.82 -23.04 -6.18
N SER A 241 -10.04 -22.65 -5.81
CA SER A 241 -10.97 -23.50 -5.08
C SER A 241 -11.51 -24.61 -5.98
N VAL A 242 -11.85 -24.28 -7.23
CA VAL A 242 -12.25 -25.29 -8.23
C VAL A 242 -11.14 -26.30 -8.47
N LYS A 243 -9.89 -25.83 -8.61
CA LYS A 243 -8.72 -26.71 -8.74
C LYS A 243 -8.60 -27.67 -7.57
N LEU A 244 -8.67 -27.15 -6.34
CA LEU A 244 -8.60 -27.97 -5.14
C LEU A 244 -9.75 -28.99 -5.08
N LEU A 245 -10.97 -28.59 -5.42
CA LEU A 245 -12.14 -29.49 -5.44
C LEU A 245 -12.01 -30.60 -6.51
N CYS A 246 -11.44 -30.29 -7.68
CA CYS A 246 -11.22 -31.31 -8.72
C CYS A 246 -10.03 -32.24 -8.45
N GLU A 247 -9.06 -31.80 -7.64
CA GLU A 247 -7.83 -32.56 -7.31
C GLU A 247 -7.92 -33.27 -5.95
N SER A 248 -9.02 -33.10 -5.21
CA SER A 248 -9.22 -33.71 -3.89
C SER A 248 -10.58 -34.40 -3.81
N ASP A 249 -10.76 -35.20 -2.74
CA ASP A 249 -12.05 -35.83 -2.43
C ASP A 249 -13.05 -34.90 -1.72
N ALA A 250 -12.78 -33.58 -1.69
CA ALA A 250 -13.65 -32.62 -1.07
C ALA A 250 -14.93 -32.39 -1.88
N LEU A 251 -16.07 -32.39 -1.19
CA LEU A 251 -17.37 -32.18 -1.82
C LEU A 251 -17.69 -30.68 -1.94
N TRP A 252 -18.10 -30.26 -3.13
CA TRP A 252 -18.69 -28.95 -3.35
C TRP A 252 -20.11 -28.90 -2.78
N LEU A 253 -20.37 -27.90 -1.93
CA LEU A 253 -21.62 -27.75 -1.16
C LEU A 253 -21.96 -28.96 -0.26
N GLY A 254 -21.02 -29.86 -0.02
CA GLY A 254 -21.25 -31.09 0.75
C GLY A 254 -22.04 -32.17 -0.02
N GLU A 255 -22.40 -31.93 -1.28
CA GLU A 255 -23.31 -32.78 -2.06
C GLU A 255 -22.72 -33.27 -3.40
N TYR A 256 -21.76 -32.52 -3.96
CA TYR A 256 -21.28 -32.76 -5.32
C TYR A 256 -19.78 -33.02 -5.36
N PHE A 257 -19.36 -34.05 -6.09
CA PHE A 257 -17.96 -34.31 -6.37
C PHE A 257 -17.56 -33.67 -7.72
N LEU A 258 -16.37 -33.07 -7.79
CA LEU A 258 -15.87 -32.43 -9.01
C LEU A 258 -14.67 -33.19 -9.55
N SER A 259 -14.56 -33.30 -10.88
CA SER A 259 -13.38 -33.87 -11.53
C SER A 259 -13.07 -33.15 -12.84
N TYR A 260 -11.79 -33.14 -13.22
CA TYR A 260 -11.36 -32.72 -14.55
C TYR A 260 -11.49 -33.82 -15.61
N GLU A 261 -11.56 -35.08 -15.18
CA GLU A 261 -11.64 -36.26 -16.05
C GLU A 261 -12.93 -37.03 -15.81
N LEU A 262 -13.37 -37.78 -16.82
CA LEU A 262 -14.50 -38.69 -16.67
C LEU A 262 -14.11 -39.86 -15.77
N LEU A 263 -14.95 -40.19 -14.79
CA LEU A 263 -14.68 -41.30 -13.88
C LEU A 263 -15.08 -42.61 -14.56
N PRO A 264 -14.16 -43.58 -14.76
CA PRO A 264 -14.48 -44.81 -15.46
C PRO A 264 -15.47 -45.71 -14.70
N SER A 265 -15.58 -45.55 -13.37
CA SER A 265 -16.50 -46.28 -12.51
C SER A 265 -17.90 -45.68 -12.43
N ALA A 266 -18.14 -44.51 -13.03
CA ALA A 266 -19.41 -43.80 -12.97
C ALA A 266 -20.24 -44.01 -14.23
N ASP A 267 -21.56 -43.87 -14.10
CA ASP A 267 -22.44 -43.64 -15.24
C ASP A 267 -22.20 -42.23 -15.78
N ASN A 268 -21.48 -42.16 -16.90
CA ASN A 268 -21.18 -40.91 -17.61
C ASN A 268 -22.26 -40.54 -18.63
N SER A 269 -23.37 -41.28 -18.70
CA SER A 269 -24.50 -40.93 -19.54
C SER A 269 -25.32 -39.81 -18.88
N LEU A 270 -25.46 -38.66 -19.55
CA LEU A 270 -26.25 -37.52 -19.04
C LEU A 270 -27.77 -37.72 -19.18
N ASN A 271 -28.22 -38.89 -19.62
CA ASN A 271 -29.59 -39.13 -20.07
C ASN A 271 -30.57 -39.49 -18.94
N SER A 272 -30.05 -39.90 -17.77
CA SER A 272 -30.82 -40.52 -16.69
C SER A 272 -31.07 -39.60 -15.48
N VAL A 273 -30.57 -38.36 -15.53
CA VAL A 273 -30.46 -37.52 -14.32
C VAL A 273 -31.37 -36.30 -14.38
N GLY A 274 -32.13 -36.08 -13.31
CA GLY A 274 -32.94 -34.88 -13.13
C GLY A 274 -32.13 -33.58 -13.23
N ILE A 275 -32.83 -32.45 -13.34
CA ILE A 275 -32.22 -31.13 -13.57
C ILE A 275 -31.19 -30.80 -12.47
N PHE A 276 -29.92 -30.68 -12.84
CA PHE A 276 -28.84 -30.21 -11.96
C PHE A 276 -29.09 -28.75 -11.55
N ASN A 277 -29.58 -28.55 -10.32
CA ASN A 277 -29.90 -27.23 -9.79
C ASN A 277 -29.27 -27.04 -8.40
N PRO A 278 -27.96 -26.74 -8.33
CA PRO A 278 -27.25 -26.66 -7.07
C PRO A 278 -27.83 -25.51 -6.23
N LYS A 279 -28.14 -25.80 -4.95
CA LYS A 279 -28.49 -24.77 -3.97
C LYS A 279 -27.24 -23.99 -3.61
N LEU A 280 -26.88 -23.04 -4.46
CA LEU A 280 -25.80 -22.11 -4.18
C LEU A 280 -26.11 -21.43 -2.86
N ASN A 281 -25.24 -21.60 -1.86
CA ASN A 281 -25.30 -20.79 -0.66
C ASN A 281 -25.41 -19.34 -1.12
N THR A 282 -26.53 -18.70 -0.78
CA THR A 282 -26.65 -17.27 -0.89
C THR A 282 -25.49 -16.74 -0.08
N ARG A 283 -24.45 -16.24 -0.77
CA ARG A 283 -23.31 -15.58 -0.09
C ARG A 283 -23.96 -14.68 0.95
N LYS A 284 -23.53 -14.77 2.21
CA LYS A 284 -23.92 -13.80 3.25
C LYS A 284 -23.93 -12.44 2.55
N LEU A 285 -25.13 -11.88 2.38
CA LEU A 285 -25.30 -10.67 1.61
C LEU A 285 -24.28 -9.68 2.16
N SER A 286 -23.61 -8.96 1.26
CA SER A 286 -22.63 -7.98 1.67
C SER A 286 -23.26 -7.11 2.75
N ILE A 287 -22.59 -7.01 3.90
CA ILE A 287 -23.14 -6.34 5.08
C ILE A 287 -23.58 -4.95 4.64
N PRO A 288 -24.90 -4.64 4.67
CA PRO A 288 -25.37 -3.32 4.30
C PRO A 288 -24.81 -2.31 5.30
N VAL A 289 -24.57 -1.10 4.83
CA VAL A 289 -23.98 -0.06 5.67
C VAL A 289 -24.82 1.19 5.57
N TYR A 290 -25.12 1.79 6.72
CA TYR A 290 -25.93 2.99 6.85
C TYR A 290 -25.05 4.07 7.47
N SER A 291 -24.93 5.22 6.80
CA SER A 291 -24.27 6.39 7.37
C SER A 291 -25.28 7.38 7.92
N TYR A 292 -24.90 8.01 9.03
CA TYR A 292 -25.65 9.02 9.74
C TYR A 292 -24.74 10.22 10.01
N SER A 293 -25.34 11.38 10.27
CA SER A 293 -24.62 12.57 10.75
C SER A 293 -23.83 12.28 12.04
N ALA A 294 -22.88 13.15 12.39
CA ALA A 294 -22.02 12.97 13.57
C ALA A 294 -22.79 12.86 14.89
N ASP A 295 -24.01 13.39 14.96
CA ASP A 295 -24.91 13.32 16.11
C ASP A 295 -25.78 12.04 16.11
N GLY A 296 -25.72 11.24 15.04
CA GLY A 296 -26.42 9.96 14.90
C GLY A 296 -27.90 10.08 14.61
N LYS A 297 -28.42 11.29 14.38
CA LYS A 297 -29.86 11.54 14.24
C LYS A 297 -30.34 11.56 12.80
N THR A 298 -29.53 12.10 11.90
CA THR A 298 -29.92 12.27 10.50
C THR A 298 -29.34 11.15 9.67
N PHE A 299 -30.20 10.34 9.05
CA PHE A 299 -29.76 9.37 8.05
C PHE A 299 -29.19 10.11 6.83
N ILE A 300 -27.99 9.70 6.41
CA ILE A 300 -27.30 10.30 5.27
C ILE A 300 -27.41 9.40 4.05
N LYS A 301 -26.93 8.15 4.14
CA LYS A 301 -26.87 7.28 2.96
C LYS A 301 -26.87 5.79 3.30
N TYR A 302 -27.44 5.01 2.40
CA TYR A 302 -27.37 3.56 2.37
C TYR A 302 -26.32 3.09 1.37
N TYR A 303 -25.51 2.13 1.78
CA TYR A 303 -24.53 1.43 0.94
C TYR A 303 -24.84 -0.06 0.95
N SER A 304 -24.85 -0.67 -0.22
CA SER A 304 -25.07 -2.11 -0.36
C SER A 304 -23.92 -2.99 0.18
N SER A 305 -22.78 -2.40 0.53
CA SER A 305 -21.64 -3.11 1.13
C SER A 305 -20.66 -2.16 1.82
N LEU A 306 -19.87 -2.68 2.77
CA LEU A 306 -18.70 -2.00 3.36
C LEU A 306 -17.76 -1.39 2.31
N ARG A 307 -17.48 -2.11 1.21
CA ARG A 307 -16.58 -1.61 0.15
C ARG A 307 -17.15 -0.41 -0.59
N ASN A 308 -18.46 -0.38 -0.82
CA ASN A 308 -19.10 0.75 -1.48
C ASN A 308 -19.07 1.99 -0.57
N CYS A 309 -19.30 1.81 0.73
CA CYS A 309 -19.14 2.87 1.73
C CYS A 309 -17.71 3.43 1.73
N VAL A 310 -16.70 2.56 1.84
CA VAL A 310 -15.28 2.96 1.81
C VAL A 310 -14.92 3.66 0.49
N LYS A 311 -15.36 3.14 -0.66
CA LYS A 311 -15.07 3.75 -1.97
C LYS A 311 -15.55 5.19 -2.04
N GLU A 312 -16.74 5.47 -1.51
CA GLU A 312 -17.34 6.79 -1.59
C GLU A 312 -16.73 7.76 -0.59
N LEU A 313 -16.50 7.32 0.65
CA LEU A 313 -15.94 8.18 1.71
C LEU A 313 -14.44 8.43 1.54
N GLU A 314 -13.66 7.42 1.14
CA GLU A 314 -12.20 7.55 0.93
C GLU A 314 -11.84 7.93 -0.52
N GLY A 315 -12.80 7.91 -1.44
CA GLY A 315 -12.57 8.03 -2.88
C GLY A 315 -11.89 6.82 -3.53
N ASN A 316 -11.52 5.79 -2.77
CA ASN A 316 -10.82 4.61 -3.30
C ASN A 316 -11.33 3.29 -2.70
N ARG A 317 -11.85 2.41 -3.57
CA ARG A 317 -12.42 1.09 -3.22
C ARG A 317 -11.44 0.10 -2.58
N ASN A 318 -10.14 0.41 -2.64
CA ASN A 318 -9.06 -0.47 -2.19
C ASN A 318 -8.59 -0.17 -0.77
N PHE A 319 -9.19 0.81 -0.09
CA PHE A 319 -8.92 1.04 1.33
C PHE A 319 -9.39 -0.14 2.20
N ASN A 320 -8.73 -0.27 3.34
CA ASN A 320 -8.92 -1.39 4.25
C ASN A 320 -10.30 -1.30 4.93
N THR A 321 -11.23 -2.19 4.57
CA THR A 321 -12.56 -2.25 5.18
C THR A 321 -12.54 -2.60 6.67
N LYS A 322 -11.44 -3.19 7.19
CA LYS A 322 -11.32 -3.50 8.62
C LYS A 322 -11.37 -2.25 9.50
N THR A 323 -10.87 -1.12 9.01
CA THR A 323 -10.95 0.14 9.76
C THR A 323 -12.42 0.54 9.93
N LEU A 324 -13.21 0.48 8.85
CA LEU A 324 -14.64 0.75 8.91
C LEU A 324 -15.38 -0.27 9.80
N GLU A 325 -15.07 -1.56 9.71
CA GLU A 325 -15.64 -2.59 10.59
C GLU A 325 -15.35 -2.33 12.07
N LEU A 326 -14.13 -1.89 12.40
CA LEU A 326 -13.76 -1.49 13.76
C LEU A 326 -14.54 -0.24 14.20
N CYS A 327 -14.68 0.77 13.34
CA CYS A 327 -15.48 1.96 13.66
C CYS A 327 -16.94 1.60 13.91
N ILE A 328 -17.56 0.73 13.10
CA ILE A 328 -18.92 0.23 13.32
C ILE A 328 -19.01 -0.49 14.67
N LYS A 329 -18.09 -1.41 14.95
CA LYS A 329 -18.05 -2.19 16.21
C LYS A 329 -17.88 -1.29 17.44
N HIS A 330 -17.03 -0.28 17.34
CA HIS A 330 -16.72 0.64 18.45
C HIS A 330 -17.65 1.86 18.51
N LYS A 331 -18.59 1.99 17.56
CA LYS A 331 -19.48 3.15 17.44
C LYS A 331 -18.69 4.46 17.31
N GLU A 332 -17.57 4.42 16.59
CA GLU A 332 -16.71 5.58 16.33
C GLU A 332 -17.08 6.27 15.01
N LEU A 333 -16.72 7.55 14.90
CA LEU A 333 -16.90 8.31 13.67
C LEU A 333 -15.93 7.82 12.59
N TYR A 334 -16.43 7.65 11.38
CA TYR A 334 -15.64 7.39 10.18
C TYR A 334 -15.88 8.53 9.19
N HIS A 335 -14.84 9.33 8.93
CA HIS A 335 -14.94 10.58 8.13
C HIS A 335 -16.03 11.54 8.61
N GLY A 336 -16.24 11.63 9.93
CA GLY A 336 -17.25 12.51 10.52
C GLY A 336 -18.67 11.95 10.51
N PHE A 337 -18.88 10.73 10.01
CA PHE A 337 -20.18 10.04 10.01
C PHE A 337 -20.21 8.93 11.05
N ILE A 338 -21.37 8.71 11.66
CA ILE A 338 -21.64 7.46 12.38
C ILE A 338 -22.04 6.42 11.35
N VAL A 339 -21.41 5.26 11.40
CA VAL A 339 -21.67 4.19 10.44
C VAL A 339 -22.14 2.94 11.18
N SER A 340 -23.17 2.28 10.64
CA SER A 340 -23.82 1.12 11.25
C SER A 340 -24.11 0.03 10.20
N ASP A 341 -24.07 -1.23 10.59
CA ASP A 341 -24.47 -2.38 9.79
C ASP A 341 -25.96 -2.76 9.95
N VAL A 342 -26.64 -2.10 10.88
CA VAL A 342 -28.10 -2.15 11.07
C VAL A 342 -28.69 -0.74 10.95
N PRO A 343 -29.90 -0.59 10.39
CA PRO A 343 -30.58 0.70 10.39
C PRO A 343 -30.80 1.20 11.82
N LEU A 344 -30.36 2.42 12.12
CA LEU A 344 -30.72 3.15 13.34
C LEU A 344 -32.11 3.76 13.20
N PHE A 345 -33.12 2.93 12.92
CA PHE A 345 -34.52 3.30 13.14
C PHE A 345 -34.88 2.69 14.50
N ASP A 346 -35.20 3.53 15.49
CA ASP A 346 -35.76 3.15 16.80
C ASP A 346 -34.83 2.70 17.95
N HIS A 347 -33.57 3.13 17.98
CA HIS A 347 -32.80 3.08 19.25
C HIS A 347 -32.85 4.41 19.99
N LEU A 348 -33.81 4.48 20.91
CA LEU A 348 -33.84 5.42 22.04
C LEU A 348 -32.42 5.70 22.57
N ILE A 349 -32.02 6.96 22.45
CA ILE A 349 -30.99 7.65 23.23
C ILE A 349 -29.58 7.04 23.08
N TRP A 350 -28.88 7.48 22.02
CA TRP A 350 -27.43 7.62 22.08
C TRP A 350 -27.09 8.62 23.20
N SER A 351 -26.66 8.13 24.36
CA SER A 351 -26.21 9.00 25.44
C SER A 351 -24.91 9.71 25.01
N PRO A 352 -24.86 11.05 25.06
CA PRO A 352 -23.70 11.85 24.64
C PRO A 352 -22.44 11.61 25.51
N HIS A 353 -22.52 10.80 26.57
CA HIS A 353 -21.36 10.51 27.42
C HIS A 353 -20.24 9.71 26.74
N ASN A 354 -20.49 8.97 25.66
CA ASN A 354 -19.43 8.25 24.95
C ASN A 354 -18.68 9.10 23.90
N LEU A 355 -19.23 10.25 23.48
CA LEU A 355 -18.56 11.17 22.55
C LEU A 355 -17.45 11.99 23.22
N ALA A 356 -17.50 12.17 24.54
CA ALA A 356 -16.48 12.88 25.30
C ALA A 356 -15.14 12.12 25.36
N VAL A 357 -15.15 10.79 25.20
CA VAL A 357 -13.92 9.96 25.22
C VAL A 357 -13.24 9.93 23.85
N ALA A 358 -13.99 10.06 22.75
CA ALA A 358 -13.43 10.06 21.39
C ALA A 358 -12.70 11.37 21.04
N LYS A 359 -13.07 12.51 21.63
CA LYS A 359 -12.31 13.78 21.46
C LYS A 359 -10.91 13.76 22.11
N TYR A 360 -10.58 12.74 22.91
CA TYR A 360 -9.25 12.58 23.51
C TYR A 360 -8.33 11.56 22.82
N LYS A 361 -8.76 10.97 21.68
CA LYS A 361 -7.94 10.04 20.89
C LYS A 361 -7.50 10.57 19.51
N GLN A 362 -7.66 11.86 19.24
CA GLN A 362 -6.93 12.55 18.17
C GLN A 362 -5.85 13.46 18.78
N LYS A 363 -4.66 12.91 19.00
CA LYS A 363 -3.39 13.66 19.13
C LYS A 363 -2.24 12.84 18.55
#